data_AF-A0A803PY89-F1
#
_entry.id   AF-A0A803PY89-F1
#
_cell.length_a   1.000
_cell.length_b   1.000
_cell.length_c   1.000
_cell.angle_alpha   90.00
_cell.angle_beta   90.00
_cell.angle_gamma   90.00
#
_symmetry.space_group_name_H-M   'P 1'
#
loop_
_entity.id
_entity.type
_entity.pdbx_description
1 polymer ?
#
loop_
_entity_poly.entity_id
_entity_poly.type
_entity_poly.pdbx_seq_one_letter_code
_entity_poly.pdbx_strand_id
1 'polypeptide(L)'
;MPNCLMARILKALYFPHDTFLEANIGHFGSSVWRSILWGREVLMKGSRWCVGDGSSIRINEDHWLPRGTPFSLRSKVSLPEGVTIDKLLTEDGTWKTAEVCSWFHVDDIPWVLGITPITSRSDWFTWSLTNHGQYTVASGYKLRFTHLDIVECSNKSTLKAWWKFVWGSKLTPKMKNFIWRVFNQWLPTKVELTKQVMQSRPEQDVRPKRSWQPPPPDHVLINIDASVVQDKPGCGLSAIIRDHNGQLIVAESLFIPGMLSIQLAEAYAIRMGLLLAQKWSLKKVHVSADCLGVVSALQASPTSLSDWGMIIQEILMLQKHFTFVQFSFVHRECYAVANALAIWNRKTQSCNLWTIDLPDCAATLLLVEKPLVAV
;
A
#
# COMPACT_ATOMS: atom_id res chain seq x y z
N MET A 1 14.17 -17.54 23.56
CA MET A 1 12.81 -17.69 22.98
C MET A 1 11.80 -17.87 24.09
N PRO A 2 10.55 -17.39 23.96
CA PRO A 2 9.51 -17.64 24.93
C PRO A 2 9.23 -19.15 25.07
N ASN A 3 8.96 -19.64 26.27
CA ASN A 3 8.67 -21.07 26.53
C ASN A 3 7.19 -21.43 26.36
N CYS A 4 6.36 -20.51 25.90
CA CYS A 4 4.94 -20.75 25.73
C CYS A 4 4.66 -21.77 24.60
N LEU A 5 3.51 -22.45 24.68
CA LEU A 5 3.12 -23.47 23.71
C LEU A 5 3.14 -22.95 22.27
N MET A 6 2.64 -21.72 22.05
CA MET A 6 2.65 -21.08 20.74
C MET A 6 4.07 -20.93 20.18
N ALA A 7 5.04 -20.48 20.99
CA ALA A 7 6.42 -20.31 20.55
C ALA A 7 7.08 -21.66 20.22
N ARG A 8 6.78 -22.72 20.99
CA ARG A 8 7.26 -24.08 20.72
C ARG A 8 6.69 -24.65 19.42
N ILE A 9 5.39 -24.46 19.17
CA ILE A 9 4.73 -24.86 17.92
C ILE A 9 5.33 -24.11 16.73
N LEU A 10 5.49 -22.78 16.84
CA LEU A 10 6.08 -21.98 15.77
C LEU A 10 7.52 -22.40 15.46
N LYS A 11 8.33 -22.71 16.48
CA LYS A 11 9.69 -23.25 16.27
C LYS A 11 9.63 -24.57 15.53
N ALA A 12 8.84 -25.53 15.99
CA ALA A 12 8.72 -26.84 15.36
C ALA A 12 8.24 -26.77 13.90
N LEU A 13 7.33 -25.84 13.59
CA LEU A 13 6.76 -25.69 12.25
C LEU A 13 7.65 -24.93 11.26
N TYR A 14 8.31 -23.86 11.70
CA TYR A 14 8.94 -22.90 10.79
C TYR A 14 10.46 -22.82 10.87
N PHE A 15 11.07 -23.18 12.00
CA PHE A 15 12.52 -23.13 12.20
C PHE A 15 12.95 -24.19 13.23
N PRO A 16 12.78 -25.50 12.92
CA PRO A 16 13.06 -26.56 13.89
C PRO A 16 14.53 -26.62 14.30
N HIS A 17 15.43 -26.31 13.36
CA HIS A 17 16.88 -26.40 13.52
C HIS A 17 17.58 -25.05 13.67
N ASP A 18 16.93 -23.96 13.25
CA ASP A 18 17.54 -22.61 13.26
C ASP A 18 17.11 -21.78 14.47
N THR A 19 17.72 -20.59 14.61
CA THR A 19 17.26 -19.58 15.56
C THR A 19 16.15 -18.71 14.97
N PHE A 20 15.38 -18.04 15.83
CA PHE A 20 14.35 -17.09 15.39
C PHE A 20 14.89 -16.00 14.46
N LEU A 21 16.10 -15.54 14.75
CA LEU A 21 16.71 -14.43 14.03
C LEU A 21 17.12 -14.83 12.61
N GLU A 22 17.48 -16.10 12.41
CA GLU A 22 17.91 -16.68 11.13
C GLU A 22 16.76 -17.32 10.35
N ALA A 23 15.60 -17.53 10.98
CA ALA A 23 14.47 -18.24 10.39
C ALA A 23 13.98 -17.60 9.06
N ASN A 24 13.76 -18.42 8.03
CA ASN A 24 13.28 -17.95 6.73
C ASN A 24 11.76 -18.17 6.56
N ILE A 25 11.15 -17.53 5.54
CA ILE A 25 9.71 -17.67 5.25
C ILE A 25 9.35 -19.13 4.87
N GLY A 26 10.27 -19.85 4.23
CA GLY A 26 10.04 -21.20 3.68
C GLY A 26 9.06 -21.20 2.49
N HIS A 27 8.77 -22.38 1.93
CA HIS A 27 7.91 -22.53 0.75
C HIS A 27 6.41 -22.25 1.03
N PHE A 28 5.95 -22.33 2.29
CA PHE A 28 4.53 -22.14 2.66
C PHE A 28 4.36 -21.39 4.00
N GLY A 29 4.91 -20.19 4.14
CA GLY A 29 4.71 -19.38 5.35
C GLY A 29 3.25 -18.93 5.54
N SER A 30 2.63 -19.23 6.69
CA SER A 30 1.29 -18.69 7.02
C SER A 30 1.30 -17.16 7.15
N SER A 31 0.14 -16.51 7.03
CA SER A 31 0.01 -15.06 7.26
C SER A 31 0.49 -14.64 8.65
N VAL A 32 0.28 -15.50 9.66
CA VAL A 32 0.79 -15.28 11.02
C VAL A 32 2.31 -15.30 11.03
N TRP A 33 2.93 -16.30 10.41
CA TRP A 33 4.40 -16.41 10.34
C TRP A 33 5.03 -15.23 9.59
N ARG A 34 4.45 -14.84 8.45
CA ARG A 34 4.87 -13.64 7.71
C ARG A 34 4.80 -12.37 8.56
N SER A 35 3.74 -12.21 9.35
CA SER A 35 3.59 -11.06 10.25
C SER A 35 4.62 -11.07 11.39
N ILE A 36 4.96 -12.24 11.91
CA ILE A 36 5.99 -12.40 12.95
C ILE A 36 7.38 -12.09 12.39
N LEU A 37 7.71 -12.58 11.20
CA LEU A 37 8.97 -12.26 10.51
C LEU A 37 9.07 -10.78 10.16
N TRP A 38 7.95 -10.14 9.81
CA TRP A 38 7.91 -8.69 9.65
C TRP A 38 8.21 -7.95 10.96
N GLY A 39 7.63 -8.41 12.08
CA GLY A 39 7.94 -7.87 13.41
C GLY A 39 9.40 -8.06 13.83
N ARG A 40 10.04 -9.15 13.39
CA ARG A 40 11.47 -9.42 13.60
C ARG A 40 12.36 -8.34 13.00
N GLU A 41 12.02 -7.78 11.84
CA GLU A 41 12.82 -6.69 11.25
C GLU A 41 12.88 -5.46 12.17
N VAL A 42 11.77 -5.12 12.83
CA VAL A 42 11.73 -4.02 13.81
C VAL A 42 12.60 -4.35 15.01
N LEU A 43 12.58 -5.61 15.48
CA LEU A 43 13.45 -6.07 16.55
C LEU A 43 14.93 -5.96 16.15
N MET A 44 15.32 -6.45 14.98
CA MET A 44 16.70 -6.40 14.49
C MET A 44 17.23 -4.97 14.31
N LYS A 45 16.38 -4.03 13.91
CA LYS A 45 16.77 -2.62 13.73
C LYS A 45 16.99 -1.88 15.05
N GLY A 46 16.23 -2.21 16.10
CA GLY A 46 16.34 -1.55 17.41
C GLY A 46 17.15 -2.31 18.45
N SER A 47 17.50 -3.56 18.16
CA SER A 47 18.38 -4.38 19.00
C SER A 47 19.83 -4.28 18.56
N ARG A 48 20.71 -4.42 19.55
CA ARG A 48 22.14 -4.65 19.32
C ARG A 48 22.62 -5.81 20.19
N TRP A 49 23.68 -6.45 19.75
CA TRP A 49 24.48 -7.34 20.57
C TRP A 49 25.25 -6.53 21.62
N CYS A 50 25.28 -7.06 22.83
CA CYS A 50 26.18 -6.65 23.89
C CYS A 50 27.29 -7.69 24.02
N VAL A 51 28.51 -7.19 24.16
CA VAL A 51 29.72 -8.01 24.25
C VAL A 51 29.78 -8.67 25.62
N GLY A 52 29.66 -9.99 25.62
CA GLY A 52 29.92 -10.88 26.75
C GLY A 52 31.29 -11.51 26.60
N ASP A 53 31.32 -12.80 26.24
CA ASP A 53 32.53 -13.55 25.89
C ASP A 53 33.05 -13.26 24.47
N GLY A 54 32.27 -12.57 23.63
CA GLY A 54 32.63 -12.19 22.27
C GLY A 54 32.66 -13.35 21.27
N SER A 55 32.23 -14.55 21.67
CA SER A 55 32.32 -15.78 20.87
C SER A 55 31.29 -15.85 19.74
N SER A 56 30.18 -15.12 19.86
CA SER A 56 29.03 -15.22 18.95
C SER A 56 28.89 -13.99 18.04
N ILE A 57 29.54 -12.88 18.37
CA ILE A 57 29.41 -11.62 17.64
C ILE A 57 30.47 -11.54 16.54
N ARG A 58 30.06 -11.58 15.28
CA ARG A 58 30.93 -11.36 14.11
C ARG A 58 31.15 -9.88 13.90
N ILE A 59 32.43 -9.48 13.85
CA ILE A 59 32.85 -8.07 13.85
C ILE A 59 32.19 -7.24 12.74
N ASN A 60 32.16 -7.78 11.50
CA ASN A 60 31.70 -7.08 10.31
C ASN A 60 30.21 -7.26 9.97
N GLU A 61 29.56 -8.29 10.52
CA GLU A 61 28.23 -8.73 10.09
C GLU A 61 27.15 -8.36 11.10
N ASP A 62 27.47 -8.41 12.39
CA ASP A 62 26.49 -8.25 13.46
C ASP A 62 26.39 -6.78 13.94
N HIS A 63 25.23 -6.43 14.49
CA HIS A 63 24.93 -5.09 15.01
C HIS A 63 25.33 -4.99 16.49
N TRP A 64 26.50 -4.45 16.84
CA TRP A 64 26.99 -4.43 18.23
C TRP A 64 27.48 -3.06 18.72
N LEU A 65 27.70 -2.09 17.83
CA LEU A 65 28.27 -0.77 18.18
C LEU A 65 27.23 0.25 18.64
N PRO A 66 27.37 0.87 19.83
CA PRO A 66 26.39 1.80 20.40
C PRO A 66 26.43 3.22 19.81
N ARG A 67 26.68 3.38 18.51
CA ARG A 67 26.88 4.68 17.83
C ARG A 67 25.60 5.32 17.27
N GLY A 68 24.52 4.56 17.15
CA GLY A 68 23.26 4.98 16.51
C GLY A 68 22.69 3.85 15.66
N THR A 69 21.53 4.05 15.04
CA THR A 69 20.94 3.06 14.12
C THR A 69 21.42 3.34 12.68
N PRO A 70 21.97 2.34 11.95
CA PRO A 70 22.23 0.96 12.37
C PRO A 70 23.47 0.85 13.29
N PHE A 71 23.43 -0.08 14.26
CA PHE A 71 24.48 -0.33 15.26
C PHE A 71 25.71 -1.07 14.67
N SER A 72 26.09 -0.69 13.46
CA SER A 72 27.13 -1.34 12.64
C SER A 72 28.37 -0.46 12.52
N LEU A 73 29.46 -1.06 12.08
CA LEU A 73 30.66 -0.36 11.67
C LEU A 73 30.40 0.60 10.52
N ARG A 74 31.12 1.73 10.48
CA ARG A 74 31.06 2.68 9.38
C ARG A 74 31.77 2.13 8.13
N SER A 75 32.90 1.48 8.36
CA SER A 75 33.71 0.84 7.33
C SER A 75 33.99 -0.59 7.79
N LYS A 76 33.76 -1.56 6.90
CA LYS A 76 34.12 -2.95 7.19
C LYS A 76 35.62 -3.06 7.44
N VAL A 77 35.99 -3.81 8.46
CA VAL A 77 37.39 -4.16 8.73
C VAL A 77 37.86 -5.15 7.67
N SER A 78 39.11 -5.01 7.21
CA SER A 78 39.76 -5.95 6.28
C SER A 78 40.18 -7.25 7.00
N LEU A 79 39.20 -8.00 7.49
CA LEU A 79 39.36 -9.31 8.13
C LEU A 79 38.69 -10.41 7.29
N PRO A 80 39.14 -11.66 7.42
CA PRO A 80 38.40 -12.81 6.91
C PRO A 80 36.92 -12.80 7.38
N GLU A 81 36.03 -13.35 6.56
CA GLU A 81 34.61 -13.49 6.95
C GLU A 81 34.47 -14.38 8.21
N GLY A 82 33.51 -14.03 9.07
CA GLY A 82 33.24 -14.79 10.30
C GLY A 82 34.16 -14.54 11.50
N VAL A 83 35.09 -13.58 11.46
CA VAL A 83 35.91 -13.24 12.65
C VAL A 83 35.05 -12.62 13.75
N THR A 84 35.17 -13.18 14.96
CA THR A 84 34.40 -12.84 16.16
C THR A 84 35.15 -11.92 17.14
N ILE A 85 34.42 -11.30 18.07
CA ILE A 85 34.95 -10.31 19.02
C ILE A 85 35.91 -10.93 20.05
N ASP A 86 35.80 -12.22 20.35
CA ASP A 86 36.71 -12.95 21.27
C ASP A 86 38.19 -12.70 20.94
N LYS A 87 38.54 -12.52 19.66
CA LYS A 87 39.91 -12.24 19.21
C LYS A 87 40.46 -10.90 19.72
N LEU A 88 39.57 -9.92 19.92
CA LEU A 88 39.87 -8.57 20.39
C LEU A 88 39.84 -8.44 21.92
N LEU A 89 39.50 -9.51 22.63
CA LEU A 89 39.45 -9.54 24.09
C LEU A 89 40.71 -10.21 24.65
N THR A 90 41.23 -9.64 25.72
CA THR A 90 42.24 -10.26 26.60
C THR A 90 41.59 -11.32 27.49
N GLU A 91 42.39 -12.18 28.10
CA GLU A 91 41.91 -13.17 29.09
C GLU A 91 41.20 -12.49 30.28
N ASP A 92 41.61 -11.26 30.62
CA ASP A 92 41.01 -10.44 31.68
C ASP A 92 39.69 -9.75 31.26
N GLY A 93 39.24 -9.94 30.01
CA GLY A 93 38.01 -9.34 29.48
C GLY A 93 38.12 -7.87 29.11
N THR A 94 39.34 -7.35 28.95
CA THR A 94 39.60 -5.99 28.46
C THR A 94 39.95 -6.00 26.97
N TRP A 95 39.74 -4.88 26.27
CA TRP A 95 40.05 -4.74 24.85
C TRP A 95 41.56 -4.73 24.59
N LYS A 96 41.99 -5.50 23.59
CA LYS A 96 43.34 -5.41 23.03
C LYS A 96 43.46 -4.14 22.18
N THR A 97 43.80 -3.04 22.83
CA THR A 97 43.77 -1.69 22.26
C THR A 97 44.60 -1.53 20.98
N ALA A 98 45.76 -2.18 20.90
CA ALA A 98 46.62 -2.12 19.72
C ALA A 98 45.93 -2.70 18.47
N GLU A 99 45.24 -3.82 18.62
CA GLU A 99 44.53 -4.48 17.52
C GLU A 99 43.26 -3.71 17.16
N VAL A 100 42.53 -3.19 18.14
CA VAL A 100 41.37 -2.30 17.89
C VAL A 100 41.81 -1.06 17.09
N CYS A 101 42.90 -0.40 17.47
CA CYS A 101 43.41 0.77 16.74
C CYS A 101 43.93 0.43 15.34
N SER A 102 44.43 -0.79 15.13
CA SER A 102 44.90 -1.24 13.82
C SER A 102 43.77 -1.67 12.89
N TRP A 103 42.70 -2.25 13.43
CA TRP A 103 41.66 -2.90 12.64
C TRP A 103 40.52 -1.93 12.31
N PHE A 104 40.15 -1.07 13.25
CA PHE A 104 38.96 -0.22 13.13
C PHE A 104 39.28 1.16 12.57
N HIS A 105 38.31 1.73 11.85
CA HIS A 105 38.40 3.11 11.41
C HIS A 105 38.43 4.06 12.62
N VAL A 106 39.16 5.19 12.51
CA VAL A 106 39.36 6.16 13.61
C VAL A 106 38.06 6.59 14.28
N ASP A 107 36.99 6.74 13.49
CA ASP A 107 35.66 7.11 14.00
C ASP A 107 34.96 6.03 14.83
N ASP A 108 35.29 4.75 14.63
CA ASP A 108 34.64 3.62 15.29
C ASP A 108 35.38 3.22 16.58
N ILE A 109 36.68 3.49 16.68
CA ILE A 109 37.53 3.18 17.85
C ILE A 109 36.92 3.68 19.18
N PRO A 110 36.46 4.95 19.31
CA PRO A 110 35.90 5.44 20.58
C PRO A 110 34.67 4.65 21.03
N TRP A 111 33.88 4.15 20.06
CA TRP A 111 32.68 3.37 20.34
C TRP A 111 33.01 1.93 20.71
N VAL A 112 34.02 1.33 20.09
CA VAL A 112 34.53 0.00 20.47
C VAL A 112 35.08 0.02 21.89
N LEU A 113 36.03 0.93 22.15
CA LEU A 113 36.71 1.03 23.45
C LEU A 113 35.76 1.51 24.58
N GLY A 114 34.69 2.22 24.23
CA GLY A 114 33.66 2.65 25.18
C GLY A 114 32.73 1.52 25.66
N ILE A 115 32.75 0.35 25.03
CA ILE A 115 32.00 -0.82 25.49
C ILE A 115 32.77 -1.49 26.61
N THR A 116 32.12 -1.81 27.72
CA THR A 116 32.69 -2.67 28.78
C THR A 116 32.21 -4.11 28.54
N PRO A 117 33.08 -5.05 28.12
CA PRO A 117 32.72 -6.45 27.96
C PRO A 117 32.33 -7.06 29.32
N ILE A 118 31.34 -7.95 29.32
CA ILE A 118 30.95 -8.71 30.51
C ILE A 118 31.22 -10.20 30.25
N THR A 119 32.49 -10.59 30.35
CA THR A 119 32.95 -11.96 30.00
C THR A 119 32.42 -13.06 30.89
N SER A 120 31.83 -12.74 32.05
CA SER A 120 31.19 -13.71 32.95
C SER A 120 29.89 -14.30 32.40
N ARG A 121 29.41 -13.82 31.25
CA ARG A 121 28.22 -14.30 30.56
C ARG A 121 28.47 -14.38 29.06
N SER A 122 27.68 -15.22 28.38
CA SER A 122 27.64 -15.24 26.93
C SER A 122 27.12 -13.92 26.36
N ASP A 123 27.47 -13.65 25.10
CA ASP A 123 26.91 -12.57 24.30
C ASP A 123 25.37 -12.57 24.34
N TRP A 124 24.77 -11.38 24.31
CA TRP A 124 23.32 -11.25 24.40
C TRP A 124 22.77 -10.04 23.65
N PHE A 125 21.46 -10.05 23.41
CA PHE A 125 20.77 -8.92 22.80
C PHE A 125 20.22 -7.95 23.85
N THR A 126 20.37 -6.66 23.57
CA THR A 126 19.67 -5.58 24.27
C THR A 126 18.83 -4.76 23.30
N TRP A 127 17.74 -4.18 23.79
CA TRP A 127 16.94 -3.21 23.05
C TRP A 127 17.46 -1.79 23.32
N SER A 128 18.10 -1.18 22.33
CA SER A 128 18.86 0.07 22.49
C SER A 128 18.00 1.33 22.57
N LEU A 129 16.67 1.24 22.41
CA LEU A 129 15.77 2.40 22.41
C LEU A 129 15.07 2.64 23.75
N THR A 130 15.46 1.89 24.79
CA THR A 130 15.01 2.11 26.16
C THR A 130 16.23 2.09 27.10
N ASN A 131 16.18 2.89 28.16
CA ASN A 131 17.30 2.98 29.12
C ASN A 131 17.55 1.67 29.87
N HIS A 132 16.54 0.80 29.96
CA HIS A 132 16.65 -0.49 30.66
C HIS A 132 17.01 -1.66 29.74
N GLY A 133 17.23 -1.40 28.44
CA GLY A 133 17.59 -2.45 27.48
C GLY A 133 16.45 -3.41 27.14
N GLN A 134 15.23 -3.14 27.60
CA GLN A 134 14.06 -4.02 27.43
C GLN A 134 13.15 -3.51 26.32
N TYR A 135 12.72 -4.42 25.45
CA TYR A 135 11.75 -4.12 24.42
C TYR A 135 10.38 -3.80 25.03
N THR A 136 9.79 -2.68 24.58
CA THR A 136 8.38 -2.40 24.82
C THR A 136 7.68 -2.17 23.48
N VAL A 137 6.40 -2.52 23.39
CA VAL A 137 5.58 -2.25 22.19
C VAL A 137 5.65 -0.77 21.82
N ALA A 138 5.58 0.13 22.81
CA ALA A 138 5.68 1.57 22.58
C ALA A 138 7.01 1.98 21.91
N SER A 139 8.13 1.44 22.39
CA SER A 139 9.45 1.73 21.79
C SER A 139 9.63 1.13 20.40
N GLY A 140 9.10 -0.08 20.15
CA GLY A 140 9.11 -0.71 18.81
C GLY A 140 8.28 0.08 17.80
N TYR A 141 7.10 0.54 18.20
CA TYR A 141 6.29 1.46 17.39
C TYR A 141 7.06 2.74 17.11
N LYS A 142 7.63 3.40 18.13
CA LYS A 142 8.39 4.64 17.93
C LYS A 142 9.47 4.50 16.86
N LEU A 143 10.24 3.40 16.88
CA LEU A 143 11.24 3.08 15.85
C LEU A 143 10.63 2.94 14.45
N ARG A 144 9.52 2.20 14.34
CA ARG A 144 8.85 2.00 13.05
C ARG A 144 8.38 3.32 12.44
N PHE A 145 7.82 4.19 13.28
CA PHE A 145 7.25 5.47 12.85
C PHE A 145 8.31 6.57 12.69
N THR A 146 9.57 6.35 13.08
CA THR A 146 10.68 7.28 12.78
C THR A 146 11.26 7.06 11.39
N HIS A 147 11.10 5.89 10.79
CA HIS A 147 11.62 5.54 9.45
C HIS A 147 10.56 5.56 8.34
N LEU A 148 9.29 5.78 8.66
CA LEU A 148 8.26 6.07 7.66
C LEU A 148 8.18 7.59 7.54
N ASP A 149 8.30 8.11 6.32
CA ASP A 149 7.93 9.48 5.94
C ASP A 149 6.43 9.70 6.11
N ILE A 150 5.92 9.49 7.32
CA ILE A 150 4.66 10.07 7.74
C ILE A 150 5.02 11.52 7.98
N VAL A 151 4.71 12.33 6.96
CA VAL A 151 4.55 13.77 6.99
C VAL A 151 4.52 14.23 8.44
N GLU A 152 5.58 14.89 8.89
CA GLU A 152 5.58 15.55 10.18
C GLU A 152 4.44 16.58 10.16
N CYS A 153 3.25 16.15 10.58
CA CYS A 153 2.14 17.03 10.80
C CYS A 153 2.60 17.97 11.92
N SER A 154 2.57 19.28 11.63
CA SER A 154 3.06 20.38 12.46
C SER A 154 2.37 20.54 13.83
N ASN A 155 1.69 19.52 14.35
CA ASN A 155 0.87 19.60 15.56
C ASN A 155 0.91 18.30 16.41
N LYS A 156 2.11 17.93 16.88
CA LYS A 156 2.31 16.84 17.87
C LYS A 156 1.50 17.06 19.16
N SER A 157 1.18 18.30 19.53
CA SER A 157 0.39 18.67 20.71
C SER A 157 -1.10 18.33 20.57
N THR A 158 -1.71 18.65 19.42
CA THR A 158 -3.15 18.44 19.15
C THR A 158 -3.48 16.96 19.05
N LEU A 159 -2.62 16.16 18.41
CA LEU A 159 -2.76 14.71 18.35
C LEU A 159 -2.61 14.05 19.73
N LYS A 160 -1.70 14.55 20.57
CA LYS A 160 -1.53 14.06 21.95
C LYS A 160 -2.74 14.37 22.81
N ALA A 161 -3.33 15.55 22.67
CA ALA A 161 -4.57 15.95 23.35
C ALA A 161 -5.76 15.07 22.90
N TRP A 162 -5.89 14.84 21.59
CA TRP A 162 -6.92 13.94 21.02
C TRP A 162 -6.83 12.52 21.57
N TRP A 163 -5.62 11.92 21.58
CA TRP A 163 -5.46 10.58 22.13
C TRP A 163 -5.73 10.51 23.63
N LYS A 164 -5.36 11.54 24.40
CA LYS A 164 -5.70 11.62 25.83
C LYS A 164 -7.23 11.62 26.04
N PHE A 165 -7.97 12.34 25.19
CA PHE A 165 -9.43 12.34 25.20
C PHE A 165 -10.03 10.98 24.82
N VAL A 166 -9.59 10.38 23.71
CA VAL A 166 -10.12 9.07 23.24
C VAL A 166 -9.87 7.97 24.27
N TRP A 167 -8.65 7.89 24.83
CA TRP A 167 -8.31 6.87 25.81
C TRP A 167 -8.96 7.12 27.18
N GLY A 168 -9.18 8.39 27.55
CA GLY A 168 -9.89 8.80 28.77
C GLY A 168 -11.42 8.69 28.70
N SER A 169 -12.00 8.46 27.51
CA SER A 169 -13.45 8.34 27.34
C SER A 169 -14.04 7.08 28.00
N LYS A 170 -15.35 7.08 28.28
CA LYS A 170 -16.10 5.92 28.79
C LYS A 170 -16.37 4.83 27.72
N LEU A 171 -15.79 4.95 26.53
CA LEU A 171 -15.97 3.99 25.45
C LEU A 171 -15.39 2.62 25.79
N THR A 172 -15.97 1.56 25.22
CA THR A 172 -15.44 0.20 25.39
C THR A 172 -14.04 0.08 24.77
N PRO A 173 -13.17 -0.81 25.28
CA PRO A 173 -11.83 -1.03 24.71
C PRO A 173 -11.85 -1.37 23.21
N LYS A 174 -12.89 -2.09 22.74
CA LYS A 174 -13.09 -2.39 21.31
C LYS A 174 -13.27 -1.13 20.48
N MET A 175 -14.09 -0.18 20.95
CA MET A 175 -14.34 1.08 20.23
C MET A 175 -13.12 1.99 20.19
N LYS A 176 -12.37 2.06 21.31
CA LYS A 176 -11.11 2.82 21.38
C LYS A 176 -10.07 2.26 20.41
N ASN A 177 -9.95 0.93 20.35
CA ASN A 177 -9.08 0.25 19.37
C ASN A 177 -9.55 0.46 17.92
N PHE A 178 -10.86 0.45 17.67
CA PHE A 178 -11.41 0.74 16.35
C PHE A 178 -11.02 2.15 15.89
N ILE A 179 -11.25 3.18 16.73
CA ILE A 179 -10.85 4.56 16.45
C ILE A 179 -9.34 4.64 16.21
N TRP A 180 -8.53 3.97 17.02
CA TRP A 180 -7.08 3.90 16.82
C TRP A 180 -6.71 3.28 15.47
N ARG A 181 -7.35 2.19 15.06
CA ARG A 181 -7.09 1.56 13.76
C ARG A 181 -7.56 2.43 12.57
N VAL A 182 -8.67 3.17 12.70
CA VAL A 182 -9.13 4.14 11.70
C VAL A 182 -8.08 5.24 11.49
N PHE A 183 -7.64 5.89 12.58
CA PHE A 183 -6.70 7.01 12.51
C PHE A 183 -5.31 6.62 11.98
N ASN A 184 -4.87 5.39 12.24
CA ASN A 184 -3.60 4.88 11.71
C ASN A 184 -3.73 4.31 10.28
N GLN A 185 -4.89 4.42 9.62
CA GLN A 185 -5.14 3.82 8.31
C GLN A 185 -4.96 2.27 8.31
N TRP A 186 -5.14 1.61 9.46
CA TRP A 186 -4.97 0.15 9.58
C TRP A 186 -6.22 -0.64 9.20
N LEU A 187 -7.37 0.02 9.20
CA LEU A 187 -8.53 -0.53 8.52
C LEU A 187 -8.35 -0.27 7.03
N PRO A 188 -8.60 -1.27 6.16
CA PRO A 188 -8.67 -1.09 4.72
C PRO A 188 -9.91 -0.24 4.38
N THR A 189 -9.82 1.03 4.74
CA THR A 189 -10.69 2.09 4.29
C THR A 189 -10.38 2.31 2.82
N LYS A 190 -11.37 2.76 2.04
CA LYS A 190 -11.22 2.90 0.58
C LYS A 190 -9.99 3.74 0.19
N VAL A 191 -9.63 4.72 1.02
CA VAL A 191 -8.45 5.58 0.88
C VAL A 191 -7.13 4.81 1.01
N GLU A 192 -7.02 3.94 2.02
CA GLU A 192 -5.79 3.15 2.24
C GLU A 192 -5.63 2.03 1.22
N LEU A 193 -6.74 1.38 0.81
CA LEU A 193 -6.72 0.39 -0.28
C LEU A 193 -6.23 1.00 -1.60
N THR A 194 -6.53 2.29 -1.85
CA THR A 194 -6.04 3.01 -3.02
C THR A 194 -4.53 3.30 -2.92
N LYS A 195 -3.98 3.53 -1.71
CA LYS A 195 -2.55 3.74 -1.45
C LYS A 195 -1.72 2.45 -1.47
N GLN A 196 -2.22 1.36 -0.87
CA GLN A 196 -1.48 0.09 -0.80
C GLN A 196 -1.36 -0.59 -2.17
N VAL A 197 -2.34 -0.39 -3.07
CA VAL A 197 -2.25 -0.79 -4.48
C VAL A 197 -1.17 0.01 -5.23
N MET A 198 -0.81 1.21 -4.77
CA MET A 198 0.26 2.03 -5.35
C MET A 198 1.65 1.69 -4.81
N GLN A 199 1.80 1.16 -3.58
CA GLN A 199 3.11 0.97 -2.91
C GLN A 199 3.63 -0.47 -2.90
N SER A 200 2.82 -1.48 -3.23
CA SER A 200 3.20 -2.92 -3.13
C SER A 200 3.68 -3.56 -4.43
N ARG A 201 4.02 -2.78 -5.47
CA ARG A 201 4.61 -3.35 -6.69
C ARG A 201 6.13 -3.46 -6.54
N PRO A 202 6.72 -4.68 -6.51
CA PRO A 202 8.15 -4.81 -6.76
C PRO A 202 8.47 -4.32 -8.17
N GLU A 203 9.54 -3.55 -8.31
CA GLU A 203 10.00 -2.85 -9.53
C GLU A 203 10.43 -3.75 -10.71
N GLN A 204 10.07 -5.04 -10.73
CA GLN A 204 10.55 -5.96 -11.78
C GLN A 204 9.47 -6.68 -12.60
N ASP A 205 8.19 -6.36 -12.43
CA ASP A 205 7.18 -6.80 -13.39
C ASP A 205 6.86 -5.66 -14.36
N VAL A 206 7.63 -5.57 -15.45
CA VAL A 206 7.19 -4.88 -16.67
C VAL A 206 6.03 -5.68 -17.24
N ARG A 207 4.85 -5.58 -16.61
CA ARG A 207 3.61 -5.95 -17.28
C ARG A 207 3.48 -5.01 -18.47
N PRO A 208 3.06 -5.49 -19.65
CA PRO A 208 2.79 -4.59 -20.76
C PRO A 208 1.84 -3.52 -20.26
N LYS A 209 2.22 -2.24 -20.42
CA LYS A 209 1.36 -1.09 -20.15
C LYS A 209 0.01 -1.41 -20.80
N ARG A 210 -1.04 -1.58 -19.98
CA ARG A 210 -2.38 -1.87 -20.50
C ARG A 210 -2.91 -0.56 -21.05
N SER A 211 -2.61 -0.30 -22.32
CA SER A 211 -3.11 0.87 -23.03
C SER A 211 -4.59 0.70 -23.35
N TRP A 212 -5.27 1.83 -23.57
CA TRP A 212 -6.58 1.83 -24.21
C TRP A 212 -6.54 1.00 -25.51
N GLN A 213 -7.63 0.26 -25.78
CA GLN A 213 -7.78 -0.51 -27.01
C GLN A 213 -9.03 -0.04 -27.77
N PRO A 214 -8.92 0.20 -29.09
CA PRO A 214 -10.06 0.59 -29.90
C PRO A 214 -11.07 -0.55 -30.03
N PRO A 215 -12.37 -0.23 -30.19
CA PRO A 215 -13.36 -1.21 -30.58
C PRO A 215 -13.14 -1.65 -32.04
N PRO A 216 -13.73 -2.79 -32.47
CA PRO A 216 -13.76 -3.19 -33.88
C PRO A 216 -14.37 -2.10 -34.79
N PRO A 217 -14.08 -2.11 -36.11
CA PRO A 217 -14.78 -1.27 -37.09
C PRO A 217 -16.30 -1.40 -36.96
N ASP A 218 -17.03 -0.31 -37.20
CA ASP A 218 -18.49 -0.17 -37.02
C ASP A 218 -19.01 -0.36 -35.59
N HIS A 219 -18.12 -0.47 -34.60
CA HIS A 219 -18.48 -0.45 -33.18
C HIS A 219 -17.96 0.83 -32.52
N VAL A 220 -18.57 1.17 -31.39
CA VAL A 220 -18.14 2.27 -30.53
C VAL A 220 -17.75 1.77 -29.15
N LEU A 221 -16.88 2.51 -28.48
CA LEU A 221 -16.46 2.24 -27.12
C LEU A 221 -16.90 3.38 -26.20
N ILE A 222 -17.65 3.02 -25.17
CA ILE A 222 -18.06 3.91 -24.09
C ILE A 222 -17.15 3.65 -22.89
N ASN A 223 -16.30 4.62 -22.56
CA ASN A 223 -15.61 4.62 -21.28
C ASN A 223 -16.45 5.40 -20.28
N ILE A 224 -16.77 4.79 -19.16
CA ILE A 224 -17.51 5.43 -18.07
C ILE A 224 -16.62 5.56 -16.83
N ASP A 225 -16.95 6.53 -15.99
CA ASP A 225 -16.34 6.70 -14.67
C ASP A 225 -17.26 7.53 -13.77
N ALA A 226 -17.25 7.27 -12.46
CA ALA A 226 -17.93 8.08 -11.47
C ALA A 226 -16.98 8.61 -10.38
N SER A 227 -16.99 9.93 -10.18
CA SER A 227 -16.28 10.61 -9.10
C SER A 227 -17.17 10.75 -7.87
N VAL A 228 -16.84 10.03 -6.80
CA VAL A 228 -17.48 10.14 -5.48
C VAL A 228 -16.42 10.47 -4.44
N VAL A 229 -16.65 11.49 -3.61
CA VAL A 229 -15.80 11.78 -2.45
C VAL A 229 -16.52 11.39 -1.18
N GLN A 230 -15.85 10.58 -0.36
CA GLN A 230 -16.38 10.16 0.93
C GLN A 230 -16.67 11.39 1.80
N ASP A 231 -17.81 11.38 2.48
CA ASP A 231 -18.28 12.44 3.38
C ASP A 231 -18.55 13.80 2.72
N LYS A 232 -18.68 13.84 1.38
CA LYS A 232 -19.18 15.02 0.66
C LYS A 232 -20.41 14.65 -0.18
N PRO A 233 -21.49 15.45 -0.13
CA PRO A 233 -22.60 15.27 -1.04
C PRO A 233 -22.17 15.66 -2.46
N GLY A 234 -22.67 14.93 -3.45
CA GLY A 234 -22.43 15.17 -4.86
C GLY A 234 -21.51 14.12 -5.49
N CYS A 235 -21.96 13.54 -6.59
CA CYS A 235 -21.13 12.72 -7.46
C CYS A 235 -21.09 13.28 -8.88
N GLY A 236 -19.94 13.18 -9.52
CA GLY A 236 -19.80 13.44 -10.95
C GLY A 236 -19.87 12.11 -11.70
N LEU A 237 -20.72 12.00 -12.71
CA LEU A 237 -20.76 10.88 -13.64
C LEU A 237 -20.15 11.31 -14.96
N SER A 238 -19.53 10.39 -15.69
CA SER A 238 -19.00 10.65 -17.02
C SER A 238 -19.17 9.45 -17.94
N ALA A 239 -19.42 9.74 -19.21
CA ALA A 239 -19.37 8.77 -20.30
C ALA A 239 -18.75 9.45 -21.52
N ILE A 240 -17.73 8.83 -22.09
CA ILE A 240 -17.13 9.25 -23.36
C ILE A 240 -17.28 8.13 -24.37
N ILE A 241 -17.81 8.46 -25.54
CA ILE A 241 -18.02 7.54 -26.65
C ILE A 241 -17.01 7.85 -27.75
N ARG A 242 -16.25 6.82 -28.13
CA ARG A 242 -15.22 6.88 -29.18
C ARG A 242 -15.50 5.88 -30.29
N ASP A 243 -15.07 6.22 -31.50
CA ASP A 243 -15.05 5.31 -32.65
C ASP A 243 -13.85 4.35 -32.63
N HIS A 244 -13.73 3.51 -33.65
CA HIS A 244 -12.63 2.56 -33.84
C HIS A 244 -11.26 3.24 -34.09
N ASN A 245 -11.25 4.53 -34.47
CA ASN A 245 -10.02 5.32 -34.62
C ASN A 245 -9.61 6.05 -33.33
N GLY A 246 -10.38 5.88 -32.25
CA GLY A 246 -10.20 6.60 -31.00
C GLY A 246 -10.65 8.07 -31.07
N GLN A 247 -11.36 8.47 -32.12
CA GLN A 247 -11.93 9.81 -32.23
C GLN A 247 -13.16 9.93 -31.34
N LEU A 248 -13.31 11.12 -30.74
CA LEU A 248 -14.49 11.46 -29.95
C LEU A 248 -15.72 11.51 -30.86
N ILE A 249 -16.76 10.78 -30.49
CA ILE A 249 -18.11 10.94 -31.08
C ILE A 249 -18.90 11.90 -30.20
N VAL A 250 -18.99 11.58 -28.91
CA VAL A 250 -19.70 12.40 -27.93
C VAL A 250 -19.22 12.06 -26.52
N ALA A 251 -19.20 13.05 -25.63
CA ALA A 251 -19.02 12.86 -24.19
C ALA A 251 -20.11 13.59 -23.41
N GLU A 252 -20.52 13.03 -22.29
CA GLU A 252 -21.45 13.64 -21.35
C GLU A 252 -20.91 13.50 -19.93
N SER A 253 -21.07 14.53 -19.12
CA SER A 253 -20.78 14.48 -17.69
C SER A 253 -21.86 15.20 -16.89
N LEU A 254 -22.40 14.50 -15.88
CA LEU A 254 -23.53 14.95 -15.07
C LEU A 254 -23.17 15.02 -13.59
N PHE A 255 -23.69 16.03 -12.89
CA PHE A 255 -23.56 16.14 -11.45
C PHE A 255 -24.87 15.69 -10.81
N ILE A 256 -24.79 14.74 -9.89
CA ILE A 256 -25.94 14.30 -9.11
C ILE A 256 -25.72 14.76 -7.67
N PRO A 257 -26.61 15.60 -7.11
CA PRO A 257 -26.55 15.98 -5.70
C PRO A 257 -26.92 14.79 -4.80
N GLY A 258 -26.36 14.76 -3.59
CA GLY A 258 -26.64 13.72 -2.59
C GLY A 258 -25.51 12.69 -2.42
N MET A 259 -25.73 11.70 -1.55
CA MET A 259 -24.74 10.66 -1.26
C MET A 259 -25.09 9.37 -1.99
N LEU A 260 -24.25 8.97 -2.93
CA LEU A 260 -24.35 7.67 -3.59
C LEU A 260 -23.21 6.75 -3.13
N SER A 261 -23.51 5.46 -3.02
CA SER A 261 -22.44 4.46 -2.96
C SER A 261 -21.69 4.44 -4.28
N ILE A 262 -20.46 3.95 -4.25
CA ILE A 262 -19.58 3.95 -5.43
C ILE A 262 -20.15 3.03 -6.49
N GLN A 263 -20.61 1.84 -6.10
CA GLN A 263 -21.24 0.89 -7.00
C GLN A 263 -22.50 1.46 -7.64
N LEU A 264 -23.30 2.23 -6.88
CA LEU A 264 -24.50 2.88 -7.42
C LEU A 264 -24.13 4.01 -8.39
N ALA A 265 -23.13 4.83 -8.08
CA ALA A 265 -22.66 5.89 -8.97
C ALA A 265 -22.09 5.33 -10.28
N GLU A 266 -21.30 4.26 -10.20
CA GLU A 266 -20.78 3.52 -11.37
C GLU A 266 -21.90 2.92 -12.23
N ALA A 267 -22.90 2.30 -11.60
CA ALA A 267 -24.08 1.81 -12.31
C ALA A 267 -24.86 2.94 -13.00
N TYR A 268 -25.02 4.09 -12.35
CA TYR A 268 -25.63 5.26 -12.99
C TYR A 268 -24.79 5.80 -14.17
N ALA A 269 -23.45 5.79 -14.07
CA ALA A 269 -22.59 6.19 -15.18
C ALA A 269 -22.73 5.24 -16.38
N ILE A 270 -22.82 3.93 -16.16
CA ILE A 270 -23.11 2.94 -17.22
C ILE A 270 -24.46 3.22 -17.87
N ARG A 271 -25.51 3.39 -17.05
CA ARG A 271 -26.86 3.70 -17.53
C ARG A 271 -26.86 4.98 -18.38
N MET A 272 -26.20 6.03 -17.91
CA MET A 272 -26.05 7.30 -18.62
C MET A 272 -25.33 7.10 -19.96
N GLY A 273 -24.23 6.34 -19.98
CA GLY A 273 -23.50 6.03 -21.21
C GLY A 273 -24.35 5.30 -22.25
N LEU A 274 -25.16 4.31 -21.83
CA LEU A 274 -26.09 3.63 -22.74
C LEU A 274 -27.19 4.57 -23.24
N LEU A 275 -27.80 5.38 -22.37
CA LEU A 275 -28.81 6.36 -22.80
C LEU A 275 -28.23 7.37 -23.81
N LEU A 276 -26.99 7.81 -23.60
CA LEU A 276 -26.27 8.66 -24.53
C LEU A 276 -26.06 7.95 -25.88
N ALA A 277 -25.59 6.70 -25.88
CA ALA A 277 -25.41 5.93 -27.11
C ALA A 277 -26.74 5.72 -27.86
N GLN A 278 -27.83 5.47 -27.15
CA GLN A 278 -29.17 5.37 -27.72
C GLN A 278 -29.61 6.68 -28.37
N LYS A 279 -29.38 7.83 -27.70
CA LYS A 279 -29.68 9.17 -28.24
C LYS A 279 -28.93 9.46 -29.53
N TRP A 280 -27.71 8.93 -29.67
CA TRP A 280 -26.89 9.04 -30.87
C TRP A 280 -27.10 7.91 -31.88
N SER A 281 -28.13 7.08 -31.68
CA SER A 281 -28.46 5.96 -32.57
C SER A 281 -27.32 4.95 -32.79
N LEU A 282 -26.41 4.82 -31.82
CA LEU A 282 -25.29 3.89 -31.88
C LEU A 282 -25.76 2.50 -31.45
N LYS A 283 -25.69 1.50 -32.35
CA LYS A 283 -26.32 0.18 -32.12
C LYS A 283 -25.35 -0.92 -31.67
N LYS A 284 -24.04 -0.76 -31.89
CA LYS A 284 -23.02 -1.75 -31.54
C LYS A 284 -22.01 -1.15 -30.57
N VAL A 285 -22.13 -1.49 -29.30
CA VAL A 285 -21.52 -0.76 -28.20
C VAL A 285 -20.64 -1.67 -27.34
N HIS A 286 -19.42 -1.23 -27.05
CA HIS A 286 -18.58 -1.76 -25.98
C HIS A 286 -18.63 -0.79 -24.81
N VAL A 287 -18.83 -1.30 -23.59
CA VAL A 287 -18.87 -0.49 -22.36
C VAL A 287 -17.74 -0.91 -21.45
N SER A 288 -16.91 0.06 -21.07
CA SER A 288 -15.71 -0.11 -20.27
C SER A 288 -15.85 0.64 -18.95
N ALA A 289 -15.85 -0.10 -17.84
CA ALA A 289 -16.05 0.39 -16.48
C ALA A 289 -14.99 -0.14 -15.51
N ASP A 290 -14.74 0.58 -14.41
CA ASP A 290 -13.70 0.26 -13.42
C ASP A 290 -14.21 -0.45 -12.16
N CYS A 291 -15.50 -0.80 -12.15
CA CYS A 291 -16.14 -1.43 -11.01
C CYS A 291 -16.40 -2.91 -11.27
N LEU A 292 -15.46 -3.78 -10.84
CA LEU A 292 -15.56 -5.23 -11.04
C LEU A 292 -16.88 -5.80 -10.54
N GLY A 293 -17.40 -5.32 -9.40
CA GLY A 293 -18.68 -5.80 -8.85
C GLY A 293 -19.88 -5.50 -9.75
N VAL A 294 -19.94 -4.30 -10.34
CA VAL A 294 -21.02 -3.89 -11.25
C VAL A 294 -20.92 -4.62 -12.59
N VAL A 295 -19.71 -4.72 -13.15
CA VAL A 295 -19.47 -5.45 -14.41
C VAL A 295 -19.79 -6.93 -14.26
N SER A 296 -19.32 -7.57 -13.18
CA SER A 296 -19.58 -8.99 -12.93
C SER A 296 -21.08 -9.25 -12.78
N ALA A 297 -21.81 -8.34 -12.13
CA ALA A 297 -23.26 -8.45 -12.03
C ALA A 297 -23.95 -8.34 -13.39
N LEU A 298 -23.56 -7.40 -14.25
CA LEU A 298 -24.12 -7.27 -15.60
C LEU A 298 -23.87 -8.52 -16.46
N GLN A 299 -22.71 -9.15 -16.29
CA GLN A 299 -22.38 -10.38 -17.01
C GLN A 299 -23.10 -11.61 -16.46
N ALA A 300 -23.33 -11.67 -15.14
CA ALA A 300 -23.96 -12.80 -14.48
C ALA A 300 -25.50 -12.83 -14.58
N SER A 301 -26.14 -11.78 -15.13
CA SER A 301 -27.62 -11.63 -15.24
C SER A 301 -28.36 -11.92 -13.92
N PRO A 302 -28.34 -11.03 -12.90
CA PRO A 302 -28.58 -11.44 -11.53
C PRO A 302 -29.96 -11.01 -11.01
N THR A 303 -30.60 -11.90 -10.26
CA THR A 303 -31.51 -11.55 -9.16
C THR A 303 -30.67 -11.18 -7.93
N SER A 304 -30.15 -9.95 -7.86
CA SER A 304 -29.46 -9.43 -6.67
C SER A 304 -30.35 -8.43 -5.93
N LEU A 305 -30.54 -8.62 -4.62
CA LEU A 305 -31.32 -7.76 -3.71
C LEU A 305 -30.53 -6.52 -3.20
N SER A 306 -29.43 -6.14 -3.86
CA SER A 306 -28.60 -4.98 -3.47
C SER A 306 -29.21 -3.64 -3.89
N ASP A 307 -28.87 -2.54 -3.21
CA ASP A 307 -29.35 -1.17 -3.49
C ASP A 307 -29.16 -0.70 -4.95
N TRP A 308 -28.19 -1.27 -5.68
CA TRP A 308 -27.91 -0.98 -7.08
C TRP A 308 -28.49 -2.04 -8.04
N GLY A 309 -29.11 -3.11 -7.53
CA GLY A 309 -29.68 -4.20 -8.33
C GLY A 309 -30.82 -3.75 -9.24
N MET A 310 -31.64 -2.79 -8.78
CA MET A 310 -32.69 -2.19 -9.63
C MET A 310 -32.11 -1.45 -10.84
N ILE A 311 -31.00 -0.72 -10.65
CA ILE A 311 -30.32 -0.03 -11.75
C ILE A 311 -29.69 -1.04 -12.71
N ILE A 312 -29.17 -2.17 -12.22
CA ILE A 312 -28.69 -3.24 -13.10
C ILE A 312 -29.81 -3.80 -13.97
N GLN A 313 -30.99 -4.05 -13.40
CA GLN A 313 -32.14 -4.47 -14.19
C GLN A 313 -32.51 -3.44 -15.25
N GLU A 314 -32.46 -2.14 -14.92
CA GLU A 314 -32.69 -1.07 -15.89
C GLU A 314 -31.64 -1.07 -17.01
N ILE A 315 -30.36 -1.22 -16.68
CA ILE A 315 -29.25 -1.33 -17.65
C ILE A 315 -29.47 -2.53 -18.58
N LEU A 316 -29.85 -3.69 -18.03
CA LEU A 316 -30.12 -4.89 -18.80
C LEU A 316 -31.36 -4.74 -19.69
N MET A 317 -32.37 -3.95 -19.28
CA MET A 317 -33.50 -3.59 -20.14
C MET A 317 -33.08 -2.63 -21.26
N LEU A 318 -32.26 -1.62 -20.95
CA LEU A 318 -31.71 -0.69 -21.94
C LEU A 318 -30.85 -1.41 -22.98
N GLN A 319 -30.04 -2.38 -22.55
CA GLN A 319 -29.18 -3.21 -23.40
C GLN A 319 -29.95 -3.84 -24.58
N LYS A 320 -31.23 -4.17 -24.40
CA LYS A 320 -32.08 -4.80 -25.44
C LYS A 320 -32.36 -3.89 -26.64
N HIS A 321 -32.12 -2.58 -26.54
CA HIS A 321 -32.33 -1.62 -27.64
C HIS A 321 -31.15 -1.54 -28.62
N PHE A 322 -30.08 -2.27 -28.33
CA PHE A 322 -28.84 -2.32 -29.09
C PHE A 322 -28.70 -3.67 -29.79
N THR A 323 -28.12 -3.68 -30.99
CA THR A 323 -27.80 -4.93 -31.69
C THR A 323 -26.64 -5.68 -31.05
N PHE A 324 -25.75 -4.97 -30.36
CA PHE A 324 -24.62 -5.56 -29.66
C PHE A 324 -24.24 -4.69 -28.45
N VAL A 325 -24.06 -5.32 -27.29
CA VAL A 325 -23.49 -4.69 -26.09
C VAL A 325 -22.54 -5.67 -25.41
N GLN A 326 -21.34 -5.22 -25.10
CA GLN A 326 -20.38 -5.97 -24.28
C GLN A 326 -19.89 -5.11 -23.11
N PHE A 327 -20.04 -5.61 -21.90
CA PHE A 327 -19.50 -4.98 -20.69
C PHE A 327 -18.13 -5.56 -20.36
N SER A 328 -17.14 -4.70 -20.17
CA SER A 328 -15.76 -5.08 -19.86
C SER A 328 -15.25 -4.31 -18.65
N PHE A 329 -14.58 -5.03 -17.74
CA PHE A 329 -13.84 -4.43 -16.65
C PHE A 329 -12.48 -3.97 -17.15
N VAL A 330 -12.15 -2.71 -16.92
CA VAL A 330 -10.86 -2.11 -17.28
C VAL A 330 -10.18 -1.48 -16.07
N HIS A 331 -8.86 -1.57 -16.03
CA HIS A 331 -8.05 -0.94 -14.98
C HIS A 331 -7.80 0.54 -15.29
N ARG A 332 -7.43 1.29 -14.25
CA ARG A 332 -7.25 2.76 -14.18
C ARG A 332 -6.47 3.42 -15.33
N GLU A 333 -5.66 2.65 -16.02
CA GLU A 333 -4.81 3.10 -17.12
C GLU A 333 -5.59 3.28 -18.45
N CYS A 334 -6.84 2.81 -18.55
CA CYS A 334 -7.63 2.77 -19.80
C CYS A 334 -8.84 3.73 -19.86
N TYR A 335 -9.08 4.55 -18.84
CA TYR A 335 -10.26 5.44 -18.75
C TYR A 335 -9.93 6.84 -18.19
N ALA A 336 -8.70 7.31 -18.37
CA ALA A 336 -8.23 8.56 -17.76
C ALA A 336 -9.08 9.77 -18.19
N VAL A 337 -9.55 9.78 -19.44
CA VAL A 337 -10.43 10.82 -19.97
C VAL A 337 -11.77 10.89 -19.23
N ALA A 338 -12.44 9.75 -19.03
CA ALA A 338 -13.71 9.69 -18.30
C ALA A 338 -13.53 10.17 -16.85
N ASN A 339 -12.50 9.69 -16.16
CA ASN A 339 -12.20 10.12 -14.79
C ASN A 339 -11.89 11.63 -14.68
N ALA A 340 -11.19 12.22 -15.65
CA ALA A 340 -10.97 13.65 -15.68
C ALA A 340 -12.29 14.44 -15.79
N LEU A 341 -13.22 13.99 -16.65
CA LEU A 341 -14.54 14.59 -16.80
C LEU A 341 -15.39 14.45 -15.52
N ALA A 342 -15.43 13.25 -14.92
CA ALA A 342 -16.18 13.01 -13.68
C ALA A 342 -15.68 13.89 -12.52
N ILE A 343 -14.36 14.03 -12.37
CA ILE A 343 -13.76 14.91 -11.35
C ILE A 343 -14.05 16.38 -11.65
N TRP A 344 -13.86 16.81 -12.89
CA TRP A 344 -14.11 18.19 -13.31
C TRP A 344 -15.56 18.56 -12.99
N ASN A 345 -16.49 17.72 -13.40
CA ASN A 345 -17.91 18.01 -13.26
C ASN A 345 -18.41 17.97 -11.81
N ARG A 346 -17.82 17.11 -10.95
CA ARG A 346 -18.09 17.15 -9.51
C ARG A 346 -17.61 18.46 -8.86
N LYS A 347 -16.52 19.04 -9.35
CA LYS A 347 -15.99 20.31 -8.82
C LYS A 347 -16.80 21.51 -9.29
N THR A 348 -17.23 21.51 -10.54
CA THR A 348 -18.02 22.60 -11.15
C THR A 348 -19.52 22.47 -10.88
N GLN A 349 -19.98 21.28 -10.43
CA GLN A 349 -21.38 20.95 -10.16
C GLN A 349 -22.30 21.22 -11.37
N SER A 350 -21.77 20.96 -12.57
CA SER A 350 -22.45 21.25 -13.83
C SER A 350 -23.01 19.99 -14.51
N CYS A 351 -23.72 20.15 -15.63
CA CYS A 351 -24.13 19.07 -16.51
C CYS A 351 -23.78 19.48 -17.93
N ASN A 352 -22.94 18.71 -18.62
CA ASN A 352 -22.35 19.14 -19.89
C ASN A 352 -22.31 18.00 -20.90
N LEU A 353 -22.45 18.38 -22.16
CA LEU A 353 -22.37 17.52 -23.33
C LEU A 353 -21.36 18.13 -24.30
N TRP A 354 -20.44 17.30 -24.81
CA TRP A 354 -19.40 17.71 -25.75
C TRP A 354 -19.41 16.82 -26.98
N THR A 355 -19.36 17.43 -28.15
CA THR A 355 -19.33 16.73 -29.46
C THR A 355 -18.09 17.08 -30.29
N ILE A 356 -17.33 18.09 -29.86
CA ILE A 356 -16.14 18.60 -30.57
C ILE A 356 -14.99 18.71 -29.58
N ASP A 357 -15.04 19.72 -28.70
CA ASP A 357 -13.96 20.03 -27.77
C ASP A 357 -14.31 19.62 -26.33
N LEU A 358 -13.42 18.84 -25.72
CA LEU A 358 -13.45 18.53 -24.29
C LEU A 358 -12.76 19.64 -23.49
N PRO A 359 -13.06 19.79 -22.18
CA PRO A 359 -12.26 20.65 -21.31
C PRO A 359 -10.79 20.19 -21.30
N ASP A 360 -9.86 21.13 -21.10
CA ASP A 360 -8.40 20.91 -21.19
C ASP A 360 -7.90 19.71 -20.38
N CYS A 361 -8.51 19.46 -19.22
CA CYS A 361 -8.20 18.33 -18.34
C CYS A 361 -8.44 16.95 -18.99
N ALA A 362 -9.34 16.88 -19.97
CA ALA A 362 -9.72 15.67 -20.69
C ALA A 362 -9.21 15.67 -22.13
N ALA A 363 -9.15 16.83 -22.80
CA ALA A 363 -8.63 16.96 -24.16
C ALA A 363 -7.17 16.48 -24.30
N THR A 364 -6.31 16.86 -23.35
CA THR A 364 -4.91 16.45 -23.34
C THR A 364 -4.76 14.92 -23.22
N LEU A 365 -5.61 14.29 -22.40
CA LEU A 365 -5.60 12.84 -22.21
C LEU A 365 -6.12 12.10 -23.44
N LEU A 366 -7.13 12.65 -24.12
CA LEU A 366 -7.69 12.08 -25.34
C LEU A 366 -6.64 12.02 -26.46
N LEU A 367 -5.75 13.01 -26.55
CA LEU A 367 -4.65 13.01 -27.52
C LEU A 367 -3.60 11.93 -27.24
N VAL A 368 -3.35 11.63 -25.96
CA VAL A 368 -2.37 10.62 -25.51
C VAL A 368 -2.93 9.20 -25.63
N GLU A 369 -4.24 9.01 -25.50
CA GLU A 369 -4.92 7.70 -25.57
C GLU A 369 -5.23 7.22 -27.01
N LYS A 370 -4.63 7.80 -28.05
CA LYS A 370 -4.86 7.34 -29.44
C LYS A 370 -4.24 5.96 -29.68
N PRO A 371 -4.88 5.10 -30.51
CA PRO A 371 -4.26 3.85 -30.91
C PRO A 371 -2.96 4.15 -31.64
N LEU A 372 -1.87 3.45 -31.28
CA LEU A 372 -0.64 3.50 -32.06
C LEU A 372 -1.00 2.99 -33.46
N VAL A 373 -1.05 3.90 -34.43
CA VAL A 373 -1.22 3.53 -35.83
C VAL A 373 -0.02 2.67 -36.19
N ALA A 374 -0.25 1.39 -36.48
CA ALA A 374 0.78 0.58 -37.11
C ALA A 374 1.03 1.21 -38.48
N VAL A 375 2.20 1.84 -38.63
CA VAL A 375 2.69 2.39 -39.91
C VAL A 375 2.98 1.25 -40.87
#